data_AF-A0A916HQ44-F1
#
_entry.id   AF-A0A916HQ44-F1
#
_cell.length_a   1.000
_cell.length_b   1.000
_cell.length_c   1.000
_cell.angle_alpha   90.00
_cell.angle_beta   90.00
_cell.angle_gamma   90.00
#
_symmetry.space_group_name_H-M   'P 1'
#
loop_
_entity.id
_entity.type
_entity.pdbx_description
1 polymer ?
#
loop_
_entity_poly.entity_id
_entity_poly.type
_entity_poly.pdbx_seq_one_letter_code
_entity_poly.pdbx_strand_id
1 'polypeptide(L)'
;MSLSTAPGREPIETASRDEIAALQLERLRATLRHAYERVPHYREKFDSLGIVPEDLKSLADLSKFPFTTKEDLRRTYPFGMFAVPMDDIVRIHASSGTTGKPTVVGYTAKDIDTWAGIMARSIRATGGSRHDIIHVTHGYGLFTGGLGVHYGAERVGCAVVPISGGQTERQVQLIRDFKATMIVGTPSYVLNIVDEFERQGLDPADSTLKRGIFGAEPWGESMRRELETRLGIDAMDLYGLSEVIGPGVAVECIESKDGPTIWEDHFYPEIIDPA
;
A
#
# COMPACT_ATOMS: atom_id res chain seq x y z
N MET A 1 -10.15 32.81 10.81
CA MET A 1 -8.92 32.08 10.44
C MET A 1 -9.29 31.08 9.37
N SER A 2 -8.94 31.36 8.12
CA SER A 2 -9.20 30.46 6.99
C SER A 2 -8.23 29.29 7.10
N LEU A 3 -8.77 28.08 7.35
CA LEU A 3 -8.03 26.83 7.18
C LEU A 3 -7.74 26.71 5.69
N SER A 4 -6.56 27.18 5.28
CA SER A 4 -6.02 26.91 3.96
C SER A 4 -5.78 25.40 3.87
N THR A 5 -6.70 24.68 3.23
CA THR A 5 -6.47 23.30 2.79
C THR A 5 -5.19 23.29 1.95
N ALA A 6 -4.19 22.52 2.35
CA ALA A 6 -2.97 22.37 1.55
C ALA A 6 -3.37 21.96 0.11
N PRO A 7 -2.85 22.62 -0.94
CA PRO A 7 -3.21 22.28 -2.30
C PRO A 7 -2.91 20.81 -2.59
N GLY A 8 -3.92 20.06 -3.05
CA GLY A 8 -3.76 18.66 -3.47
C GLY A 8 -4.33 17.58 -2.54
N ARG A 9 -5.06 17.94 -1.47
CA ARG A 9 -5.87 16.98 -0.69
C ARG A 9 -7.23 16.75 -1.34
N GLU A 10 -7.62 15.49 -1.46
CA GLU A 10 -8.97 15.07 -1.84
C GLU A 10 -9.96 15.43 -0.72
N PRO A 11 -11.22 15.80 -1.02
CA PRO A 11 -12.17 16.21 0.02
C PRO A 11 -12.32 15.19 1.17
N ILE A 12 -12.23 13.89 0.86
CA ILE A 12 -12.34 12.81 1.83
C ILE A 12 -11.20 12.78 2.86
N GLU A 13 -10.01 13.33 2.54
CA GLU A 13 -8.85 13.39 3.44
C GLU A 13 -9.06 14.35 4.61
N THR A 14 -10.06 15.23 4.54
CA THR A 14 -10.39 16.22 5.58
C THR A 14 -11.88 16.22 5.94
N ALA A 15 -12.62 15.22 5.48
CA ALA A 15 -14.05 15.10 5.76
C ALA A 15 -14.31 14.85 7.25
N SER A 16 -15.51 15.19 7.70
CA SER A 16 -15.93 14.90 9.06
C SER A 16 -16.04 13.40 9.29
N ARG A 17 -15.96 12.98 10.56
CA ARG A 17 -16.11 11.57 10.94
C ARG A 17 -17.44 10.98 10.48
N ASP A 18 -18.51 11.78 10.51
CA ASP A 18 -19.85 11.37 10.09
C ASP A 18 -19.92 11.14 8.57
N GLU A 19 -19.29 12.01 7.77
CA GLU A 19 -19.20 11.85 6.31
C GLU A 19 -18.41 10.59 5.92
N ILE A 20 -17.27 10.35 6.59
CA ILE A 20 -16.46 9.14 6.33
C ILE A 20 -17.25 7.89 6.73
N ALA A 21 -17.90 7.89 7.91
CA ALA A 21 -18.69 6.74 8.37
C ALA A 21 -19.89 6.45 7.46
N ALA A 22 -20.55 7.48 6.93
CA ALA A 22 -21.63 7.33 5.96
C ALA A 22 -21.14 6.69 4.66
N LEU A 23 -20.02 7.18 4.12
CA LEU A 23 -19.40 6.62 2.91
C LEU A 23 -18.95 5.17 3.12
N GLN A 24 -18.34 4.86 4.27
CA GLN A 24 -17.93 3.50 4.62
C GLN A 24 -19.12 2.55 4.67
N LEU A 25 -20.22 2.95 5.32
CA LEU A 25 -21.41 2.10 5.42
C LEU A 25 -22.03 1.84 4.04
N GLU A 26 -22.09 2.85 3.18
CA GLU A 26 -22.55 2.72 1.79
C GLU A 26 -21.69 1.70 1.02
N ARG A 27 -20.36 1.91 1.02
CA ARG A 27 -19.42 1.06 0.29
C ARG A 27 -19.38 -0.36 0.84
N LEU A 28 -19.41 -0.53 2.16
CA LEU A 28 -19.38 -1.85 2.80
C LEU A 28 -20.64 -2.67 2.46
N ARG A 29 -21.83 -2.05 2.42
CA ARG A 29 -23.05 -2.71 1.92
C ARG A 29 -22.91 -3.19 0.49
N ALA A 30 -22.35 -2.35 -0.38
CA ALA A 30 -22.11 -2.72 -1.79
C ALA A 30 -21.10 -3.86 -1.91
N THR A 31 -20.00 -3.81 -1.15
CA THR A 31 -18.94 -4.85 -1.12
C THR A 31 -19.48 -6.20 -0.64
N LEU A 32 -20.22 -6.23 0.47
CA LEU A 32 -20.79 -7.49 1.00
C LEU A 32 -21.78 -8.11 0.03
N ARG A 33 -22.64 -7.28 -0.59
CA ARG A 33 -23.58 -7.75 -1.63
C ARG A 33 -22.84 -8.30 -2.83
N HIS A 34 -21.84 -7.58 -3.34
CA HIS A 34 -21.04 -8.01 -4.48
C HIS A 34 -20.34 -9.35 -4.20
N ALA A 35 -19.70 -9.49 -3.04
CA ALA A 35 -19.03 -10.72 -2.61
C ALA A 35 -20.01 -11.90 -2.52
N TYR A 36 -21.15 -11.72 -1.83
CA TYR A 36 -22.17 -12.75 -1.67
C TYR A 36 -22.78 -13.20 -3.02
N GLU A 37 -23.07 -12.24 -3.89
CA GLU A 37 -23.71 -12.54 -5.18
C GLU A 37 -22.75 -13.21 -6.16
N ARG A 38 -21.48 -12.81 -6.18
CA ARG A 38 -20.54 -13.16 -7.26
C ARG A 38 -19.51 -14.21 -6.90
N VAL A 39 -19.23 -14.44 -5.63
CA VAL A 39 -18.16 -15.36 -5.20
C VAL A 39 -18.78 -16.56 -4.46
N PRO A 40 -18.74 -17.78 -5.03
CA PRO A 40 -19.34 -18.96 -4.42
C PRO A 40 -18.87 -19.22 -2.98
N HIS A 41 -17.59 -18.96 -2.69
CA HIS A 41 -17.02 -19.13 -1.36
C HIS A 41 -17.65 -18.19 -0.32
N TYR A 42 -17.88 -16.92 -0.66
CA TYR A 42 -18.52 -15.98 0.27
C TYR A 42 -19.99 -16.32 0.48
N ARG A 43 -20.69 -16.73 -0.58
CA ARG A 43 -22.07 -17.21 -0.47
C ARG A 43 -22.18 -18.38 0.50
N GLU A 44 -21.34 -19.40 0.33
CA GLU A 44 -21.32 -20.57 1.22
C GLU A 44 -21.05 -20.19 2.68
N LYS A 45 -20.08 -19.33 2.95
CA LYS A 45 -19.76 -18.89 4.32
C LYS A 45 -20.90 -18.09 4.95
N PHE A 46 -21.53 -17.19 4.20
CA PHE A 46 -22.64 -16.39 4.69
C PHE A 46 -23.88 -17.27 4.97
N ASP A 47 -24.22 -18.16 4.01
CA ASP A 47 -25.36 -19.08 4.14
C ASP A 47 -25.17 -20.05 5.32
N SER A 48 -23.95 -20.52 5.57
CA SER A 48 -23.65 -21.41 6.69
C SER A 48 -23.89 -20.79 8.08
N LEU A 49 -23.88 -19.46 8.15
CA LEU A 49 -24.19 -18.70 9.36
C LEU A 49 -25.61 -18.13 9.36
N GLY A 50 -26.38 -18.33 8.28
CA GLY A 50 -27.71 -17.75 8.12
C GLY A 50 -27.70 -16.23 8.00
N ILE A 51 -26.60 -15.64 7.51
CA ILE A 51 -26.41 -14.19 7.37
C ILE A 51 -26.55 -13.78 5.91
N VAL A 52 -27.18 -12.62 5.67
CA VAL A 52 -27.27 -12.01 4.34
C VAL A 52 -26.65 -10.61 4.34
N PRO A 53 -26.23 -10.06 3.18
CA PRO A 53 -25.65 -8.71 3.10
C PRO A 53 -26.53 -7.61 3.72
N GLU A 54 -27.85 -7.77 3.68
CA GLU A 54 -28.83 -6.85 4.27
C GLU A 54 -28.74 -6.76 5.79
N ASP A 55 -28.11 -7.70 6.49
CA ASP A 55 -27.94 -7.68 7.94
C ASP A 55 -26.98 -6.58 8.42
N LEU A 56 -26.21 -5.96 7.49
CA LEU A 56 -25.39 -4.80 7.76
C LEU A 56 -26.23 -3.50 7.79
N LYS A 57 -26.74 -3.13 8.97
CA LYS A 57 -27.51 -1.89 9.19
C LYS A 57 -26.64 -0.72 9.66
N SER A 58 -25.53 -1.02 10.31
CA SER A 58 -24.53 -0.09 10.83
C SER A 58 -23.13 -0.68 10.66
N LEU A 59 -22.07 0.14 10.82
CA LEU A 59 -20.69 -0.33 10.74
C LEU A 59 -20.38 -1.41 11.80
N ALA A 60 -20.99 -1.32 12.98
CA ALA A 60 -20.81 -2.31 14.06
C ALA A 60 -21.33 -3.71 13.71
N ASP A 61 -22.28 -3.81 12.76
CA ASP A 61 -22.84 -5.09 12.33
C ASP A 61 -21.84 -5.92 11.51
N LEU A 62 -20.70 -5.34 11.09
CA LEU A 62 -19.64 -6.08 10.38
C LEU A 62 -19.11 -7.25 11.22
N SER A 63 -19.08 -7.10 12.54
CA SER A 63 -18.69 -8.15 13.50
C SER A 63 -19.52 -9.45 13.43
N LYS A 64 -20.68 -9.42 12.76
CA LYS A 64 -21.50 -10.62 12.52
C LYS A 64 -20.98 -11.45 11.36
N PHE A 65 -20.27 -10.85 10.41
CA PHE A 65 -19.82 -11.51 9.19
C PHE A 65 -18.58 -12.37 9.44
N PRO A 66 -18.41 -13.49 8.70
CA PRO A 66 -17.29 -14.38 8.91
C PRO A 66 -15.97 -13.78 8.42
N PHE A 67 -14.88 -14.02 9.16
CA PHE A 67 -13.53 -13.67 8.72
C PHE A 67 -13.12 -14.43 7.45
N THR A 68 -12.30 -13.79 6.61
CA THR A 68 -11.55 -14.46 5.53
C THR A 68 -10.12 -14.67 5.97
N THR A 69 -9.59 -15.88 5.79
CA THR A 69 -8.23 -16.24 6.19
C THR A 69 -7.37 -16.58 4.98
N LYS A 70 -6.06 -16.71 5.19
CA LYS A 70 -5.13 -17.19 4.14
C LYS A 70 -5.49 -18.60 3.63
N GLU A 71 -6.14 -19.42 4.46
CA GLU A 71 -6.56 -20.75 4.04
C GLU A 71 -7.70 -20.71 3.02
N ASP A 72 -8.63 -19.75 3.16
CA ASP A 72 -9.71 -19.55 2.19
C ASP A 72 -9.14 -19.24 0.79
N LEU A 73 -8.13 -18.38 0.72
CA LEU A 73 -7.42 -18.04 -0.52
C LEU A 73 -6.67 -19.25 -1.12
N ARG A 74 -6.10 -20.12 -0.28
CA ARG A 74 -5.45 -21.36 -0.75
C ARG A 74 -6.44 -22.36 -1.31
N ARG A 75 -7.59 -22.55 -0.65
CA ARG A 75 -8.67 -23.47 -1.08
C ARG A 75 -9.29 -23.07 -2.40
N THR A 76 -9.31 -21.78 -2.70
CA THR A 76 -9.92 -21.18 -3.89
C THR A 76 -8.90 -20.89 -5.00
N TYR A 77 -7.65 -21.30 -4.84
CA TYR A 77 -6.60 -21.10 -5.84
C TYR A 77 -6.98 -21.71 -7.22
N PRO A 78 -6.64 -21.06 -8.35
CA PRO A 78 -5.96 -19.76 -8.42
C PRO A 78 -6.89 -18.55 -8.41
N PHE A 79 -8.13 -18.69 -8.91
CA PHE A 79 -9.00 -17.55 -9.23
C PHE A 79 -10.40 -17.63 -8.61
N GLY A 80 -10.64 -18.57 -7.70
CA GLY A 80 -11.96 -18.82 -7.10
C GLY A 80 -12.48 -17.68 -6.22
N MET A 81 -11.65 -16.68 -5.90
CA MET A 81 -12.04 -15.46 -5.18
C MET A 81 -12.40 -14.30 -6.12
N PHE A 82 -12.26 -14.46 -7.45
CA PHE A 82 -12.60 -13.39 -8.37
C PHE A 82 -14.11 -13.22 -8.44
N ALA A 83 -14.57 -11.98 -8.27
CA ALA A 83 -15.98 -11.60 -8.33
C ALA A 83 -16.43 -11.15 -9.74
N VAL A 84 -15.53 -11.21 -10.71
CA VAL A 84 -15.74 -10.89 -12.13
C VAL A 84 -15.11 -11.97 -13.02
N PRO A 85 -15.56 -12.13 -14.28
CA PRO A 85 -14.91 -13.01 -15.25
C PRO A 85 -13.44 -12.64 -15.48
N MET A 86 -12.63 -13.63 -15.89
CA MET A 86 -11.22 -13.42 -16.19
C MET A 86 -10.98 -12.36 -17.28
N ASP A 87 -11.94 -12.19 -18.21
CA ASP A 87 -11.88 -11.20 -19.28
C ASP A 87 -11.89 -9.74 -18.76
N ASP A 88 -12.41 -9.49 -17.55
CA ASP A 88 -12.41 -8.18 -16.91
C ASP A 88 -11.13 -7.94 -16.06
N ILE A 89 -10.30 -8.97 -15.87
CA ILE A 89 -9.06 -8.90 -15.07
C ILE A 89 -7.89 -8.48 -15.95
N VAL A 90 -7.27 -7.34 -15.61
CA VAL A 90 -6.12 -6.79 -16.36
C VAL A 90 -4.78 -6.99 -15.65
N ARG A 91 -4.80 -7.46 -14.41
CA ARG A 91 -3.60 -7.73 -13.61
C ARG A 91 -3.81 -8.90 -12.68
N ILE A 92 -2.78 -9.73 -12.57
CA ILE A 92 -2.63 -10.74 -11.51
C ILE A 92 -1.33 -10.46 -10.76
N HIS A 93 -1.41 -10.46 -9.44
CA HIS A 93 -0.26 -10.49 -8.53
C HIS A 93 -0.27 -11.77 -7.70
N ALA A 94 0.89 -12.13 -7.18
CA ALA A 94 1.03 -13.31 -6.34
C ALA A 94 2.08 -13.09 -5.24
N SER A 95 1.79 -13.55 -4.03
CA SER A 95 2.75 -13.53 -2.93
C SER A 95 3.62 -14.79 -2.92
N SER A 96 4.86 -14.67 -2.43
CA SER A 96 5.74 -15.82 -2.22
C SER A 96 5.19 -16.66 -1.07
N GLY A 97 4.39 -17.69 -1.38
CA GLY A 97 3.90 -18.63 -0.38
C GLY A 97 5.06 -19.38 0.28
N THR A 98 5.15 -19.35 1.60
CA THR A 98 6.21 -20.06 2.36
C THR A 98 6.00 -21.57 2.46
N THR A 99 4.79 -22.07 2.13
CA THR A 99 4.39 -23.47 2.38
C THR A 99 3.67 -24.15 1.21
N GLY A 100 3.73 -23.61 -0.01
CA GLY A 100 3.10 -24.24 -1.18
C GLY A 100 2.58 -23.26 -2.23
N LYS A 101 1.30 -23.39 -2.60
CA LYS A 101 0.66 -22.53 -3.62
C LYS A 101 0.67 -21.05 -3.18
N PRO A 102 1.03 -20.11 -4.07
CA PRO A 102 1.02 -18.69 -3.75
C PRO A 102 -0.41 -18.19 -3.55
N THR A 103 -0.59 -17.16 -2.72
CA THR A 103 -1.85 -16.40 -2.72
C THR A 103 -1.90 -15.59 -4.02
N VAL A 104 -3.00 -15.68 -4.75
CA VAL A 104 -3.22 -14.96 -6.00
C VAL A 104 -4.28 -13.88 -5.78
N VAL A 105 -4.03 -12.70 -6.32
CA VAL A 105 -4.98 -11.57 -6.32
C VAL A 105 -5.09 -11.00 -7.73
N GLY A 106 -6.28 -10.53 -8.08
CA GLY A 106 -6.61 -10.03 -9.41
C GLY A 106 -7.22 -8.64 -9.34
N TYR A 107 -7.03 -7.87 -10.40
CA TYR A 107 -7.48 -6.48 -10.47
C TYR A 107 -8.14 -6.21 -11.82
N THR A 108 -9.31 -5.60 -11.79
CA THR A 108 -9.90 -4.96 -12.97
C THR A 108 -9.14 -3.68 -13.32
N ALA A 109 -9.41 -3.10 -14.49
CA ALA A 109 -8.84 -1.80 -14.86
C ALA A 109 -9.20 -0.70 -13.84
N LYS A 110 -10.41 -0.75 -13.28
CA LYS A 110 -10.87 0.20 -12.24
C LYS A 110 -10.10 0.00 -10.93
N ASP A 111 -9.79 -1.24 -10.57
CA ASP A 111 -9.03 -1.53 -9.35
C ASP A 111 -7.59 -1.03 -9.48
N ILE A 112 -6.97 -1.15 -10.66
CA ILE A 112 -5.64 -0.56 -10.92
C ILE A 112 -5.69 0.98 -10.83
N ASP A 113 -6.72 1.62 -11.40
CA ASP A 113 -6.90 3.07 -11.30
C ASP A 113 -7.07 3.52 -9.84
N THR A 114 -7.88 2.78 -9.08
CA THR A 114 -8.10 3.00 -7.65
C THR A 114 -6.80 2.86 -6.87
N TRP A 115 -6.05 1.78 -7.09
CA TRP A 115 -4.78 1.55 -6.42
C TRP A 115 -3.76 2.65 -6.71
N ALA A 116 -3.64 3.05 -7.98
CA ALA A 116 -2.77 4.15 -8.38
C ALA A 116 -3.18 5.47 -7.70
N GLY A 117 -4.49 5.74 -7.59
CA GLY A 117 -5.04 6.89 -6.87
C GLY A 117 -4.63 6.91 -5.40
N ILE A 118 -4.83 5.79 -4.70
CA ILE A 118 -4.50 5.66 -3.28
C ILE A 118 -2.99 5.75 -3.06
N MET A 119 -2.17 5.07 -3.85
CA MET A 119 -0.72 5.16 -3.71
C MET A 119 -0.20 6.57 -4.05
N ALA A 120 -0.83 7.27 -4.99
CA ALA A 120 -0.55 8.67 -5.24
C ALA A 120 -0.90 9.56 -4.05
N ARG A 121 -2.05 9.32 -3.39
CA ARG A 121 -2.42 9.97 -2.12
C ARG A 121 -1.36 9.69 -1.06
N SER A 122 -0.90 8.45 -0.95
CA SER A 122 0.17 8.09 -0.01
C SER A 122 1.46 8.89 -0.25
N ILE A 123 1.93 8.97 -1.50
CA ILE A 123 3.14 9.73 -1.84
C ILE A 123 2.97 11.23 -1.52
N ARG A 124 1.78 11.81 -1.75
CA ARG A 124 1.50 13.21 -1.36
C ARG A 124 1.54 13.40 0.15
N ALA A 125 0.99 12.47 0.93
CA ALA A 125 1.01 12.51 2.39
C ALA A 125 2.44 12.47 2.95
N THR A 126 3.38 11.84 2.23
CA THR A 126 4.81 11.88 2.58
C THR A 126 5.54 13.12 2.03
N GLY A 127 4.81 14.13 1.53
CA GLY A 127 5.35 15.36 0.94
C GLY A 127 5.85 15.23 -0.50
N GLY A 128 5.67 14.07 -1.15
CA GLY A 128 6.08 13.84 -2.54
C GLY A 128 5.22 14.62 -3.54
N SER A 129 5.83 15.01 -4.67
CA SER A 129 5.20 15.85 -5.68
C SER A 129 5.75 15.56 -7.08
N ARG A 130 5.14 16.14 -8.12
CA ARG A 130 5.64 16.07 -9.51
C ARG A 130 7.06 16.59 -9.74
N HIS A 131 7.67 17.24 -8.74
CA HIS A 131 9.05 17.71 -8.80
C HIS A 131 10.06 16.68 -8.29
N ASP A 132 9.57 15.53 -7.82
CA ASP A 132 10.40 14.47 -7.28
C ASP A 132 10.82 13.46 -8.34
N ILE A 133 12.05 12.96 -8.16
CA ILE A 133 12.58 11.79 -8.85
C ILE A 133 12.55 10.64 -7.82
N ILE A 134 11.66 9.68 -8.02
CA ILE A 134 11.41 8.59 -7.07
C ILE A 134 12.17 7.33 -7.49
N HIS A 135 13.08 6.90 -6.64
CA HIS A 135 13.92 5.71 -6.80
C HIS A 135 13.25 4.49 -6.17
N VAL A 136 12.68 3.61 -6.99
CA VAL A 136 11.87 2.47 -6.51
C VAL A 136 12.71 1.20 -6.46
N THR A 137 13.05 0.76 -5.25
CA THR A 137 13.87 -0.44 -5.01
C THR A 137 13.05 -1.69 -4.68
N HIS A 138 11.74 -1.55 -4.45
CA HIS A 138 10.84 -2.70 -4.34
C HIS A 138 10.88 -3.56 -5.62
N GLY A 139 10.83 -4.88 -5.45
CA GLY A 139 10.84 -5.83 -6.55
C GLY A 139 9.68 -5.60 -7.54
N TYR A 140 10.01 -5.52 -8.83
CA TYR A 140 9.03 -5.54 -9.92
C TYR A 140 8.75 -6.97 -10.38
N GLY A 141 7.48 -7.29 -10.63
CA GLY A 141 7.03 -8.62 -11.05
C GLY A 141 5.71 -8.99 -10.38
N LEU A 142 5.60 -10.24 -9.91
CA LEU A 142 4.41 -10.72 -9.20
C LEU A 142 4.21 -10.05 -7.82
N PHE A 143 5.27 -9.53 -7.23
CA PHE A 143 5.19 -8.74 -6.01
C PHE A 143 4.48 -7.40 -6.27
N THR A 144 3.56 -7.01 -5.38
CA THR A 144 2.76 -5.79 -5.52
C THR A 144 3.56 -4.51 -5.27
N GLY A 145 4.69 -4.59 -4.54
CA GLY A 145 5.47 -3.43 -4.14
C GLY A 145 5.95 -2.55 -5.30
N GLY A 146 6.71 -3.12 -6.23
CA GLY A 146 7.31 -2.37 -7.35
C GLY A 146 6.26 -1.69 -8.21
N LEU A 147 5.31 -2.46 -8.75
CA LEU A 147 4.26 -1.92 -9.63
C LEU A 147 3.28 -0.99 -8.88
N GLY A 148 2.92 -1.29 -7.63
CA GLY A 148 2.02 -0.44 -6.85
C GLY A 148 2.57 0.97 -6.66
N VAL A 149 3.81 1.06 -6.16
CA VAL A 149 4.51 2.34 -6.00
C VAL A 149 4.70 3.04 -7.35
N HIS A 150 5.05 2.28 -8.40
CA HIS A 150 5.24 2.80 -9.75
C HIS A 150 4.00 3.56 -10.27
N TYR A 151 2.82 2.90 -10.26
CA TYR A 151 1.59 3.51 -10.74
C TYR A 151 1.17 4.72 -9.91
N GLY A 152 1.37 4.68 -8.59
CA GLY A 152 1.13 5.83 -7.72
C GLY A 152 2.04 7.01 -8.04
N ALA A 153 3.34 6.77 -8.19
CA ALA A 153 4.34 7.79 -8.48
C ALA A 153 4.13 8.46 -9.84
N GLU A 154 3.85 7.67 -10.88
CA GLU A 154 3.48 8.21 -12.21
C GLU A 154 2.22 9.06 -12.15
N ARG A 155 1.21 8.64 -11.36
CA ARG A 155 -0.03 9.39 -11.19
C ARG A 155 0.17 10.71 -10.45
N VAL A 156 1.09 10.80 -9.49
CA VAL A 156 1.51 12.09 -8.89
C VAL A 156 2.20 12.98 -9.93
N GLY A 157 2.79 12.38 -10.96
CA GLY A 157 3.58 13.07 -11.98
C GLY A 157 5.07 13.12 -11.66
N CYS A 158 5.55 12.25 -10.78
CA CYS A 158 6.97 12.12 -10.47
C CYS A 158 7.73 11.50 -11.66
N ALA A 159 9.02 11.79 -11.77
CA ALA A 159 9.89 10.95 -12.60
C ALA A 159 10.23 9.68 -11.82
N VAL A 160 9.91 8.51 -12.38
CA VAL A 160 10.14 7.22 -11.72
C VAL A 160 11.43 6.59 -12.22
N VAL A 161 12.29 6.14 -11.31
CA VAL A 161 13.44 5.28 -11.60
C VAL A 161 13.07 3.84 -11.23
N PRO A 162 12.66 3.00 -12.19
CA PRO A 162 12.15 1.65 -11.94
C PRO A 162 13.29 0.63 -11.84
N ILE A 163 14.19 0.81 -10.86
CA ILE A 163 15.41 0.00 -10.75
C ILE A 163 15.17 -1.41 -10.17
N SER A 164 14.09 -1.60 -9.40
CA SER A 164 13.80 -2.85 -8.69
C SER A 164 14.84 -3.15 -7.59
N GLY A 165 14.76 -4.33 -6.98
CA GLY A 165 15.68 -4.76 -5.93
C GLY A 165 16.99 -5.34 -6.48
N GLY A 166 18.05 -5.29 -5.68
CA GLY A 166 19.38 -5.83 -6.01
C GLY A 166 20.30 -4.84 -6.74
N GLN A 167 21.46 -5.32 -7.19
CA GLN A 167 22.50 -4.51 -7.85
C GLN A 167 22.91 -3.27 -7.02
N THR A 168 23.25 -3.45 -5.75
CA THR A 168 23.43 -2.35 -4.77
C THR A 168 24.43 -1.29 -5.24
N GLU A 169 25.56 -1.66 -5.84
CA GLU A 169 26.51 -0.69 -6.41
C GLU A 169 25.86 0.22 -7.47
N ARG A 170 25.00 -0.37 -8.31
CA ARG A 170 24.21 0.36 -9.32
C ARG A 170 23.13 1.23 -8.69
N GLN A 171 22.56 0.84 -7.54
CA GLN A 171 21.62 1.68 -6.79
C GLN A 171 22.30 3.01 -6.42
N VAL A 172 23.48 2.94 -5.78
CA VAL A 172 24.28 4.12 -5.40
C VAL A 172 24.65 4.97 -6.61
N GLN A 173 25.10 4.33 -7.69
CA GLN A 173 25.41 5.02 -8.94
C GLN A 173 24.20 5.82 -9.45
N LEU A 174 23.03 5.19 -9.60
CA LEU A 174 21.86 5.84 -10.19
C LEU A 174 21.23 6.89 -9.27
N ILE A 175 21.25 6.70 -7.94
CA ILE A 175 20.80 7.72 -6.99
C ILE A 175 21.59 9.02 -7.22
N ARG A 176 22.90 8.93 -7.41
CA ARG A 176 23.78 10.08 -7.64
C ARG A 176 23.64 10.67 -9.04
N ASP A 177 23.67 9.82 -10.06
CA ASP A 177 23.65 10.25 -11.47
C ASP A 177 22.30 10.88 -11.84
N PHE A 178 21.19 10.26 -11.40
CA PHE A 178 19.84 10.75 -11.66
C PHE A 178 19.37 11.78 -10.64
N LYS A 179 20.13 11.99 -9.57
CA LYS A 179 19.81 12.92 -8.49
C LYS A 179 18.41 12.66 -7.91
N ALA A 180 18.18 11.39 -7.55
CA ALA A 180 16.92 10.98 -6.94
C ALA A 180 16.65 11.81 -5.67
N THR A 181 15.41 12.27 -5.50
CA THR A 181 14.99 13.07 -4.33
C THR A 181 14.18 12.27 -3.33
N MET A 182 13.63 11.13 -3.76
CA MET A 182 12.96 10.18 -2.88
C MET A 182 13.41 8.76 -3.18
N ILE A 183 13.41 7.92 -2.15
CA ILE A 183 13.66 6.48 -2.26
C ILE A 183 12.51 5.70 -1.63
N VAL A 184 12.10 4.61 -2.27
CA VAL A 184 11.04 3.72 -1.77
C VAL A 184 11.55 2.29 -1.77
N GLY A 185 11.46 1.60 -0.63
CA GLY A 185 12.00 0.26 -0.48
C GLY A 185 11.75 -0.39 0.87
N THR A 186 12.34 -1.57 1.08
CA THR A 186 12.41 -2.14 2.43
C THR A 186 13.49 -1.42 3.22
N PRO A 187 13.24 -1.08 4.50
CA PRO A 187 14.20 -0.32 5.30
C PRO A 187 15.53 -1.05 5.46
N SER A 188 15.52 -2.39 5.59
CA SER A 188 16.75 -3.20 5.63
C SER A 188 17.57 -3.10 4.36
N TYR A 189 16.93 -3.12 3.18
CA TYR A 189 17.65 -3.03 1.91
C TYR A 189 18.19 -1.63 1.66
N VAL A 190 17.47 -0.59 2.12
CA VAL A 190 17.96 0.79 2.02
C VAL A 190 19.18 0.99 2.90
N LEU A 191 19.24 0.39 4.11
CA LEU A 191 20.48 0.39 4.90
C LEU A 191 21.66 -0.27 4.17
N ASN A 192 21.43 -1.37 3.44
CA ASN A 192 22.49 -1.95 2.60
C ASN A 192 22.97 -0.98 1.48
N ILE A 193 22.08 -0.12 0.97
CA ILE A 193 22.47 0.94 0.02
C ILE A 193 23.30 2.01 0.74
N VAL A 194 22.95 2.39 1.97
CA VAL A 194 23.75 3.32 2.80
C VAL A 194 25.15 2.77 3.04
N ASP A 195 25.27 1.50 3.42
CA ASP A 195 26.57 0.84 3.61
C ASP A 195 27.39 0.81 2.31
N GLU A 196 26.72 0.68 1.16
CA GLU A 196 27.37 0.72 -0.14
C GLU A 196 27.88 2.12 -0.53
N PHE A 197 27.19 3.20 -0.15
CA PHE A 197 27.72 4.56 -0.28
C PHE A 197 29.05 4.69 0.48
N GLU A 198 29.08 4.28 1.74
CA GLU A 198 30.26 4.35 2.60
C GLU A 198 31.40 3.46 2.06
N ARG A 199 31.08 2.26 1.57
CA ARG A 199 32.05 1.35 0.92
C ARG A 199 32.72 1.98 -0.31
N GLN A 200 31.99 2.82 -1.04
CA GLN A 200 32.52 3.59 -2.18
C GLN A 200 33.26 4.87 -1.74
N GLY A 201 33.42 5.12 -0.44
CA GLY A 201 34.07 6.32 0.10
C GLY A 201 33.22 7.59 -0.04
N LEU A 202 31.90 7.44 -0.11
CA LEU A 202 30.94 8.54 -0.25
C LEU A 202 30.18 8.72 1.06
N ASP A 203 29.87 9.97 1.39
CA ASP A 203 28.93 10.27 2.48
C ASP A 203 27.49 10.08 1.96
N PRO A 204 26.67 9.19 2.54
CA PRO A 204 25.27 9.04 2.13
C PRO A 204 24.44 10.32 2.36
N ALA A 205 24.81 11.16 3.33
CA ALA A 205 24.14 12.43 3.61
C ALA A 205 24.39 13.51 2.54
N ASP A 206 25.43 13.35 1.71
CA ASP A 206 25.70 14.21 0.55
C ASP A 206 24.84 13.83 -0.67
N SER A 207 23.98 12.81 -0.57
CA SER A 207 23.04 12.45 -1.63
C SER A 207 21.96 13.53 -1.82
N THR A 208 21.23 13.46 -2.94
CA THR A 208 20.11 14.37 -3.22
C THR A 208 18.79 13.92 -2.60
N LEU A 209 18.79 12.78 -1.91
CA LEU A 209 17.61 12.24 -1.26
C LEU A 209 17.16 13.20 -0.15
N LYS A 210 15.85 13.36 -0.04
CA LYS A 210 15.22 14.18 1.01
C LYS A 210 14.22 13.38 1.83
N ARG A 211 13.66 12.34 1.23
CA ARG A 211 12.55 11.56 1.79
C ARG A 211 12.67 10.09 1.44
N GLY A 212 12.30 9.25 2.39
CA GLY A 212 12.21 7.81 2.25
C GLY A 212 10.81 7.32 2.59
N ILE A 213 10.28 6.40 1.78
CA ILE A 213 9.03 5.70 2.08
C ILE A 213 9.38 4.22 2.24
N PHE A 214 9.22 3.68 3.45
CA PHE A 214 9.72 2.35 3.79
C PHE A 214 8.61 1.43 4.25
N GLY A 215 8.68 0.15 3.86
CA GLY A 215 7.64 -0.80 4.19
C GLY A 215 7.95 -2.23 3.75
N ALA A 216 6.91 -3.04 3.66
CA ALA A 216 6.94 -4.49 3.36
C ALA A 216 7.60 -5.39 4.43
N GLU A 217 8.13 -4.80 5.50
CA GLU A 217 8.63 -5.50 6.70
C GLU A 217 8.48 -4.60 7.94
N PRO A 218 8.41 -5.18 9.15
CA PRO A 218 8.41 -4.40 10.38
C PRO A 218 9.74 -3.67 10.58
N TRP A 219 9.66 -2.41 11.02
CA TRP A 219 10.81 -1.61 11.41
C TRP A 219 10.40 -0.66 12.54
N GLY A 220 11.36 -0.26 13.37
CA GLY A 220 11.09 0.54 14.56
C GLY A 220 11.90 1.84 14.59
N GLU A 221 11.63 2.65 15.61
CA GLU A 221 12.21 3.98 15.78
C GLU A 221 13.74 4.04 15.78
N SER A 222 14.42 2.96 16.18
CA SER A 222 15.89 2.89 16.08
C SER A 222 16.36 2.89 14.63
N MET A 223 15.72 2.08 13.78
CA MET A 223 16.04 1.99 12.36
C MET A 223 15.64 3.25 11.61
N ARG A 224 14.52 3.88 12.01
CA ARG A 224 14.12 5.21 11.52
C ARG A 224 15.22 6.24 11.75
N ARG A 225 15.66 6.41 13.01
CA ARG A 225 16.72 7.37 13.34
C ARG A 225 18.01 7.10 12.61
N GLU A 226 18.37 5.84 12.42
CA GLU A 226 19.57 5.47 11.66
C GLU A 226 19.48 5.93 10.20
N LEU A 227 18.36 5.61 9.52
CA LEU A 227 18.11 6.04 8.14
C LEU A 227 18.09 7.57 8.03
N GLU A 228 17.35 8.26 8.90
CA GLU A 228 17.24 9.72 8.88
C GLU A 228 18.60 10.40 9.13
N THR A 229 19.40 9.87 10.06
CA THR A 229 20.72 10.45 10.40
C THR A 229 21.74 10.21 9.30
N ARG A 230 21.84 8.96 8.78
CA ARG A 230 22.88 8.60 7.80
C ARG A 230 22.58 9.15 6.41
N LEU A 231 21.30 9.24 6.00
CA LEU A 231 20.92 9.76 4.69
C LEU A 231 20.52 11.25 4.70
N GLY A 232 20.26 11.84 5.88
CA GLY A 232 19.76 13.22 5.97
C GLY A 232 18.35 13.41 5.42
N ILE A 233 17.46 12.43 5.64
CA ILE A 233 16.09 12.39 5.06
C ILE A 233 15.01 12.39 6.14
N ASP A 234 13.77 12.68 5.73
CA ASP A 234 12.58 12.26 6.45
C ASP A 234 12.20 10.82 6.05
N ALA A 235 12.05 9.92 7.03
CA ALA A 235 11.63 8.54 6.79
C ALA A 235 10.16 8.35 7.19
N MET A 236 9.32 7.82 6.29
CA MET A 236 7.89 7.56 6.50
C MET A 236 7.55 6.08 6.34
N ASP A 237 6.64 5.58 7.16
CA ASP A 237 6.15 4.19 7.11
C ASP A 237 5.02 3.97 6.10
N LEU A 238 5.11 2.90 5.32
CA LEU A 238 4.19 2.49 4.27
C LEU A 238 3.74 1.06 4.51
N TYR A 239 2.44 0.92 4.74
CA TYR A 239 1.81 -0.35 4.99
C TYR A 239 0.98 -0.83 3.80
N GLY A 240 0.97 -2.16 3.63
CA GLY A 240 0.20 -2.83 2.60
C GLY A 240 0.44 -4.33 2.56
N LEU A 241 -0.54 -5.04 1.99
CA LEU A 241 -0.51 -6.49 1.78
C LEU A 241 -1.31 -6.82 0.52
N SER A 242 -0.87 -7.85 -0.21
CA SER A 242 -1.46 -8.21 -1.52
C SER A 242 -2.95 -8.50 -1.45
N GLU A 243 -3.39 -9.19 -0.40
CA GLU A 243 -4.76 -9.65 -0.18
C GLU A 243 -5.78 -8.51 -0.11
N VAL A 244 -5.34 -7.31 0.30
CA VAL A 244 -6.17 -6.11 0.34
C VAL A 244 -5.97 -5.29 -0.92
N ILE A 245 -4.72 -4.97 -1.26
CA ILE A 245 -4.38 -4.30 -2.54
C ILE A 245 -2.89 -4.40 -2.88
N GLY A 246 -2.00 -4.18 -1.92
CA GLY A 246 -0.58 -3.88 -2.12
C GLY A 246 -0.14 -2.71 -1.24
N PRO A 247 1.03 -2.09 -1.48
CA PRO A 247 1.41 -0.82 -0.85
C PRO A 247 0.33 0.25 -1.03
N GLY A 248 0.15 1.07 0.01
CA GLY A 248 -0.82 2.15 0.02
C GLY A 248 -2.11 1.81 0.76
N VAL A 249 -2.16 0.76 1.59
CA VAL A 249 -3.29 0.58 2.52
C VAL A 249 -3.27 1.65 3.60
N ALA A 250 -2.08 1.95 4.10
CA ALA A 250 -1.83 3.05 5.02
C ALA A 250 -0.45 3.64 4.76
N VAL A 251 -0.27 4.93 5.05
CA VAL A 251 1.04 5.58 5.04
C VAL A 251 1.10 6.63 6.13
N GLU A 252 2.29 6.87 6.65
CA GLU A 252 2.54 7.92 7.61
C GLU A 252 2.59 9.30 6.95
N CYS A 253 2.01 10.29 7.62
CA CYS A 253 1.99 11.67 7.15
C CYS A 253 3.28 12.39 7.58
N ILE A 254 3.93 13.11 6.65
CA ILE A 254 5.22 13.77 6.92
C ILE A 254 5.11 14.84 8.00
N GLU A 255 3.95 15.47 8.17
CA GLU A 255 3.72 16.51 9.16
C GLU A 255 3.73 16.02 10.61
N SER A 256 3.42 14.73 10.84
CA SER A 256 3.22 14.18 12.18
C SER A 256 4.20 13.06 12.52
N LYS A 257 4.54 12.20 11.54
CA LYS A 257 5.38 11.01 11.74
C LYS A 257 4.95 10.17 12.97
N ASP A 258 3.65 9.96 13.11
CA ASP A 258 2.99 9.33 14.25
C ASP A 258 2.35 7.98 13.90
N GLY A 259 2.85 7.33 12.85
CA GLY A 259 2.38 6.05 12.35
C GLY A 259 1.50 6.13 11.09
N PRO A 260 1.27 5.00 10.41
CA PRO A 260 0.51 4.99 9.17
C PRO A 260 -0.97 5.38 9.35
N THR A 261 -1.38 6.45 8.68
CA THR A 261 -2.81 6.80 8.49
C THR A 261 -3.43 5.80 7.52
N ILE A 262 -4.49 5.13 7.95
CA ILE A 262 -5.25 4.18 7.13
C ILE A 262 -6.18 4.95 6.19
N TRP A 263 -6.17 4.62 4.90
CA TRP A 263 -7.13 5.16 3.93
C TRP A 263 -8.47 4.45 4.05
N GLU A 264 -9.15 4.72 5.17
CA GLU A 264 -10.33 3.99 5.61
C GLU A 264 -11.59 4.25 4.77
N ASP A 265 -11.54 5.22 3.84
CA ASP A 265 -12.53 5.36 2.78
C ASP A 265 -12.47 4.20 1.77
N HIS A 266 -11.32 3.52 1.67
CA HIS A 266 -11.11 2.34 0.83
C HIS A 266 -10.97 1.04 1.64
N PHE A 267 -10.29 1.09 2.79
CA PHE A 267 -9.96 -0.11 3.58
C PHE A 267 -10.44 0.05 5.02
N TYR A 268 -11.59 -0.56 5.35
CA TYR A 268 -12.17 -0.47 6.68
C TYR A 268 -11.41 -1.34 7.69
N PRO A 269 -10.80 -0.77 8.76
CA PRO A 269 -10.00 -1.54 9.71
C PRO A 269 -10.82 -2.03 10.91
N GLU A 270 -10.46 -3.21 11.42
CA GLU A 270 -10.94 -3.76 12.69
C GLU A 270 -9.75 -4.32 13.47
N ILE A 271 -9.79 -4.23 14.81
CA ILE A 271 -8.81 -4.84 15.71
C ILE A 271 -9.54 -5.88 16.55
N ILE A 272 -9.01 -7.10 16.60
CA ILE A 272 -9.62 -8.25 17.26
C ILE A 272 -8.63 -8.93 18.22
N ASP A 273 -9.16 -9.65 19.21
CA ASP A 273 -8.36 -10.55 20.03
C ASP A 273 -8.02 -11.81 19.21
N PRO A 274 -6.74 -12.19 19.06
CA PRO A 274 -6.36 -13.40 18.33
C PRO A 274 -6.57 -14.71 19.11
N ALA A 275 -6.88 -14.64 20.41
CA ALA A 275 -7.03 -15.80 21.31
C ALA A 275 -8.34 -16.58 21.14
#